data_AF-A0A7J7EWB8-F1
#
_entry.id   AF-A0A7J7EWB8-F1
#
_cell.length_a   1.000
_cell.length_b   1.000
_cell.length_c   1.000
_cell.angle_alpha   90.00
_cell.angle_beta   90.00
_cell.angle_gamma   90.00
#
_symmetry.space_group_name_H-M   'P 1'
#
loop_
_entity.id
_entity.type
_entity.pdbx_description
1 polymer ?
#
loop_
_entity_poly.entity_id
_entity_poly.type
_entity_poly.pdbx_seq_one_letter_code
_entity_poly.pdbx_strand_id
1 'polypeptide(L)'
;MKDLKLIDLANSISQSDLVVRIVFILGNLTAKNNQAREQFSKEKGSIPTLLSLFRTFYQLDLQSEKRAGEGDQQPQVQRPLAQVEDVLVKLTRLLANLAIHPGIGPALAANRHVVGLLLATLEYKSIDDCEELVINTTATINNLSYYRVKNSIIQDQKLYIAELLIKLLVSKNMDGILEAVRVFGNLSQDHDICDFIVQKNDFGPTDWQLACLVCKTLWNFSENITNASSCFGDEDTNTLLVVLLSFLDEELALDGSFDQDLKNYHKLHWETEFKPVAQQLLNRIQSHHTFLEPLPIPSF
;
A
#
# COMPACT_ATOMS: atom_id res chain seq x y z
N MET A 1 7.71 33.39 -22.70
CA MET A 1 6.31 33.33 -23.21
C MET A 1 5.85 31.88 -23.44
N LYS A 2 6.16 30.94 -22.53
CA LYS A 2 5.81 29.50 -22.69
C LYS A 2 5.19 28.81 -21.47
N ASP A 3 4.97 29.49 -20.35
CA ASP A 3 4.43 28.85 -19.13
C ASP A 3 3.01 29.31 -18.73
N LEU A 4 2.27 29.96 -19.65
CA LEU A 4 0.99 30.61 -19.35
C LEU A 4 -0.26 29.92 -19.94
N LYS A 5 -0.22 28.61 -20.26
CA LYS A 5 -1.36 27.93 -20.91
C LYS A 5 -2.06 26.83 -20.10
N LEU A 6 -1.50 26.37 -18.98
CA LEU A 6 -2.15 25.33 -18.16
C LEU A 6 -2.86 25.86 -16.92
N ILE A 7 -2.34 26.93 -16.30
CA ILE A 7 -2.99 27.59 -15.15
C ILE A 7 -4.31 28.25 -15.59
N ASP A 8 -4.35 28.86 -16.78
CA ASP A 8 -5.59 29.43 -17.35
C ASP A 8 -6.58 28.35 -17.81
N LEU A 9 -6.11 27.13 -18.10
CA LEU A 9 -6.94 26.01 -18.53
C LEU A 9 -7.73 25.38 -17.37
N ALA A 10 -7.12 25.32 -16.18
CA ALA A 10 -7.76 24.83 -14.96
C ALA A 10 -8.80 25.82 -14.39
N ASN A 11 -8.72 27.10 -14.73
CA ASN A 11 -9.59 28.16 -14.19
C ASN A 11 -10.89 28.38 -14.98
N SER A 12 -11.15 27.67 -16.08
CA SER A 12 -12.43 27.76 -16.80
C SER A 12 -13.33 26.56 -16.46
N ILE A 13 -14.45 26.85 -15.78
CA ILE A 13 -15.44 25.86 -15.28
C ILE A 13 -15.97 24.91 -16.37
N SER A 14 -15.94 25.33 -17.64
CA SER A 14 -16.36 24.50 -18.79
C SER A 14 -15.31 23.49 -19.24
N GLN A 15 -14.02 23.71 -18.97
CA GLN A 15 -12.94 22.79 -19.35
C GLN A 15 -12.63 21.80 -18.23
N SER A 16 -12.92 22.12 -16.96
CA SER A 16 -12.78 21.16 -15.85
C SER A 16 -13.70 19.95 -16.02
N ASP A 17 -14.98 20.14 -16.41
CA ASP A 17 -15.90 19.02 -16.66
C ASP A 17 -15.46 18.13 -17.83
N LEU A 18 -14.94 18.73 -18.90
CA LEU A 18 -14.40 17.98 -20.03
C LEU A 18 -13.17 17.17 -19.61
N VAL A 19 -12.27 17.76 -18.83
CA VAL A 19 -11.09 17.08 -18.29
C VAL A 19 -11.50 15.92 -17.38
N VAL A 20 -12.45 16.12 -16.46
CA VAL A 20 -13.00 15.06 -15.59
C VAL A 20 -13.50 13.89 -16.43
N ARG A 21 -14.31 14.17 -17.47
CA ARG A 21 -14.87 13.15 -18.36
C ARG A 21 -13.78 12.41 -19.14
N ILE A 22 -12.80 13.14 -19.68
CA ILE A 22 -11.68 12.54 -20.43
C ILE A 22 -10.88 11.61 -19.52
N VAL A 23 -10.48 12.06 -18.33
CA VAL A 23 -9.72 11.23 -17.38
C VAL A 23 -10.53 10.02 -16.96
N PHE A 24 -11.83 10.18 -16.72
CA PHE A 24 -12.73 9.06 -16.41
C PHE A 24 -12.79 8.03 -17.54
N ILE A 25 -12.96 8.49 -18.79
CA ILE A 25 -12.98 7.61 -19.98
C ILE A 25 -11.64 6.88 -20.10
N LEU A 26 -10.52 7.57 -19.95
CA LEU A 26 -9.19 6.97 -20.01
C LEU A 26 -8.97 5.95 -18.88
N GLY A 27 -9.41 6.26 -17.67
CA GLY A 27 -9.39 5.35 -16.53
C GLY A 27 -10.17 4.06 -16.84
N ASN A 28 -11.37 4.18 -17.41
CA ASN A 28 -12.17 3.01 -17.77
C ASN A 28 -11.55 2.21 -18.93
N LEU A 29 -11.05 2.89 -19.97
CA LEU A 29 -10.39 2.24 -21.10
C LEU A 29 -9.17 1.44 -20.64
N THR A 30 -8.39 1.97 -19.71
CA THR A 30 -7.17 1.32 -19.21
C THR A 30 -7.44 0.27 -18.12
N ALA A 31 -8.64 0.19 -17.54
CA ALA A 31 -8.92 -0.68 -16.39
C ALA A 31 -8.70 -2.18 -16.69
N LYS A 32 -9.05 -2.65 -17.89
CA LYS A 32 -8.93 -4.08 -18.27
C LYS A 32 -8.33 -4.30 -19.66
N ASN A 33 -7.71 -3.28 -20.24
CA ASN A 33 -7.18 -3.35 -21.61
C ASN A 33 -5.69 -2.96 -21.66
N ASN A 34 -4.83 -3.96 -21.84
CA ASN A 34 -3.37 -3.75 -21.96
C ASN A 34 -3.00 -2.91 -23.19
N GLN A 35 -3.67 -3.11 -24.32
CA GLN A 35 -3.42 -2.32 -25.53
C GLN A 35 -3.74 -0.84 -25.29
N ALA A 36 -4.83 -0.52 -24.58
CA ALA A 36 -5.16 0.86 -24.23
C ALA A 36 -4.09 1.49 -23.32
N ARG A 37 -3.56 0.74 -22.34
CA ARG A 37 -2.45 1.20 -21.48
C ARG A 37 -1.21 1.50 -22.31
N GLU A 38 -0.84 0.61 -23.23
CA GLU A 38 0.29 0.82 -24.13
C GLU A 38 0.10 2.01 -25.05
N GLN A 39 -1.05 2.13 -25.70
CA GLN A 39 -1.35 3.25 -26.61
C GLN A 39 -1.29 4.58 -25.85
N PHE A 40 -1.90 4.66 -24.67
CA PHE A 40 -1.82 5.83 -23.82
C PHE A 40 -0.36 6.17 -23.46
N SER A 41 0.42 5.19 -23.01
CA SER A 41 1.82 5.42 -22.61
C SER A 41 2.76 5.74 -23.77
N LYS A 42 2.46 5.28 -25.00
CA LYS A 42 3.24 5.56 -26.21
C LYS A 42 2.95 6.95 -26.78
N GLU A 43 1.75 7.49 -26.52
CA GLU A 43 1.38 8.83 -26.98
C GLU A 43 2.32 9.90 -26.39
N LYS A 44 2.86 10.76 -27.24
CA LYS A 44 3.95 11.65 -26.84
C LYS A 44 3.44 12.70 -25.86
N GLY A 45 4.00 12.71 -24.66
CA GLY A 45 3.66 13.70 -23.64
C GLY A 45 2.40 13.36 -22.83
N SER A 46 1.80 12.18 -23.01
CA SER A 46 0.63 11.74 -22.23
C SER A 46 0.93 11.68 -20.72
N ILE A 47 2.00 11.00 -20.31
CA ILE A 47 2.42 10.89 -18.90
C ILE A 47 2.79 12.27 -18.32
N PRO A 48 3.64 13.10 -18.96
CA PRO A 48 3.88 14.47 -18.49
C PRO A 48 2.61 15.31 -18.33
N THR A 49 1.67 15.22 -19.27
CA THR A 49 0.40 15.97 -19.19
C THR A 49 -0.46 15.49 -18.03
N LEU A 50 -0.55 14.16 -17.84
CA LEU A 50 -1.24 13.54 -16.71
C LEU A 50 -0.67 14.02 -15.37
N LEU A 51 0.66 14.05 -15.23
CA LEU A 51 1.33 14.49 -14.01
C LEU A 51 1.19 16.00 -13.78
N SER A 52 1.20 16.80 -14.85
CA SER A 52 0.93 18.23 -14.74
C SER A 52 -0.49 18.48 -14.23
N LEU A 53 -1.46 17.73 -14.74
CA LEU A 53 -2.85 17.82 -14.32
C LEU A 53 -3.01 17.39 -12.85
N PHE A 54 -2.41 16.26 -12.47
CA PHE A 54 -2.39 15.80 -11.07
C PHE A 54 -1.81 16.88 -10.15
N ARG A 55 -0.64 17.44 -10.49
CA ARG A 55 -0.02 18.50 -9.69
C ARG A 55 -0.93 19.72 -9.53
N THR A 56 -1.62 20.15 -10.60
CA THR A 56 -2.53 21.29 -10.53
C THR A 56 -3.69 21.02 -9.57
N PHE A 57 -4.35 19.87 -9.68
CA PHE A 57 -5.47 19.53 -8.81
C PHE A 57 -5.03 19.27 -7.36
N TYR A 58 -3.85 18.68 -7.16
CA TYR A 58 -3.24 18.50 -5.84
C TYR A 58 -3.01 19.85 -5.15
N GLN A 59 -2.48 20.84 -5.88
CA GLN A 59 -2.27 22.18 -5.34
C GLN A 59 -3.58 22.89 -4.98
N LEU A 60 -4.63 22.72 -5.78
CA LEU A 60 -5.95 23.27 -5.50
C LEU A 60 -6.57 22.65 -4.25
N ASP A 61 -6.46 21.33 -4.11
CA ASP A 61 -6.96 20.60 -2.95
C ASP A 61 -6.22 20.99 -1.67
N LEU A 62 -4.88 20.99 -1.72
CA LEU A 62 -4.03 21.35 -0.58
C LEU A 62 -4.26 22.79 -0.10
N GLN A 63 -4.52 23.74 -1.00
CA GLN A 63 -4.84 25.12 -0.63
C GLN A 63 -6.20 25.22 0.08
N SER A 64 -7.13 24.33 -0.28
CA SER A 64 -8.47 24.31 0.30
C SER A 64 -8.45 23.75 1.72
N GLU A 65 -7.69 22.67 1.96
CA GLU A 65 -7.44 22.12 3.30
C GLU A 65 -6.86 23.16 4.26
N LYS A 66 -5.86 23.93 3.79
CA LYS A 66 -5.25 24.99 4.61
C LYS A 66 -6.23 26.08 5.02
N ARG A 67 -7.14 26.47 4.12
CA ARG A 67 -8.17 27.48 4.42
C ARG A 67 -9.21 26.96 5.42
N ALA A 68 -9.56 25.67 5.35
CA ALA A 68 -10.49 25.06 6.29
C ALA A 68 -9.92 25.02 7.73
N GLY A 69 -8.62 24.76 7.89
CA GLY A 69 -7.93 24.74 9.18
C GLY A 69 -7.75 26.12 9.85
N GLU A 70 -7.79 27.21 9.07
CA GLU A 70 -7.59 28.58 9.57
C GLU A 70 -8.89 29.27 10.06
N GLY A 71 -10.02 28.53 10.09
CA GLY A 71 -11.26 28.99 10.71
C GLY A 71 -12.03 30.08 9.95
N ASP A 72 -11.75 30.27 8.65
CA ASP A 72 -12.41 31.28 7.83
C ASP A 72 -13.85 30.84 7.49
N GLN A 73 -14.83 31.34 8.26
CA GLN A 73 -16.26 31.01 8.15
C GLN A 73 -16.95 31.68 6.95
N GLN A 74 -16.31 31.72 5.78
CA GLN A 74 -17.04 32.13 4.57
C GLN A 74 -17.79 30.93 3.98
N PRO A 75 -19.12 31.06 3.72
CA PRO A 75 -19.87 30.03 3.01
C PRO A 75 -19.48 30.05 1.53
N GLN A 76 -18.33 29.45 1.18
CA GLN A 76 -17.90 29.30 -0.21
C GLN A 76 -18.05 27.86 -0.67
N VAL A 77 -19.09 27.67 -1.49
CA VAL A 77 -19.30 26.62 -2.50
C VAL A 77 -18.65 25.26 -2.19
N GLN A 78 -19.43 24.31 -1.66
CA GLN A 78 -18.98 22.91 -1.46
C GLN A 78 -18.77 22.14 -2.79
N ARG A 79 -19.39 22.57 -3.90
CA ARG A 79 -19.36 21.86 -5.20
C ARG A 79 -17.99 21.83 -5.90
N PRO A 80 -17.18 22.90 -5.95
CA PRO A 80 -15.87 22.89 -6.58
C PRO A 80 -14.85 22.00 -5.86
N LEU A 81 -14.94 21.86 -4.53
CA LEU A 81 -14.01 21.04 -3.74
C LEU A 81 -14.19 19.55 -4.02
N ALA A 82 -15.43 19.07 -3.94
CA ALA A 82 -15.76 17.70 -4.30
C ALA A 82 -15.36 17.37 -5.76
N GLN A 83 -15.41 18.35 -6.67
CA GLN A 83 -14.97 18.17 -8.05
C GLN A 83 -13.44 18.07 -8.17
N VAL A 84 -12.68 18.78 -7.33
CA VAL A 84 -11.21 18.70 -7.32
C VAL A 84 -10.74 17.34 -6.81
N GLU A 85 -11.27 16.88 -5.68
CA GLU A 85 -10.95 15.55 -5.14
C GLU A 85 -11.35 14.43 -6.10
N ASP A 86 -12.54 14.53 -6.71
CA ASP A 86 -13.02 13.57 -7.70
C ASP A 86 -12.10 13.45 -8.92
N VAL A 87 -11.48 14.56 -9.34
CA VAL A 87 -10.45 14.53 -10.39
C VAL A 87 -9.18 13.83 -9.90
N LEU A 88 -8.71 14.12 -8.67
CA LEU A 88 -7.54 13.45 -8.10
C LEU A 88 -7.74 11.94 -7.97
N VAL A 89 -8.91 11.50 -7.52
CA VAL A 89 -9.31 10.10 -7.47
C VAL A 89 -9.21 9.46 -8.86
N LYS A 90 -9.81 10.09 -9.87
CA LYS A 90 -9.79 9.58 -11.25
C LYS A 90 -8.39 9.52 -11.85
N LEU A 91 -7.55 10.53 -11.59
CA LEU A 91 -6.16 10.57 -12.03
C LEU A 91 -5.33 9.48 -11.37
N THR A 92 -5.49 9.29 -10.07
CA THR A 92 -4.82 8.24 -9.30
C THR A 92 -5.22 6.86 -9.80
N ARG A 93 -6.52 6.64 -10.06
CA ARG A 93 -7.02 5.38 -10.63
C ARG A 93 -6.46 5.10 -12.03
N LEU A 94 -6.32 6.12 -12.88
CA LEU A 94 -5.66 5.98 -14.18
C LEU A 94 -4.17 5.58 -14.00
N LEU A 95 -3.45 6.21 -13.07
CA LEU A 95 -2.07 5.81 -12.74
C LEU A 95 -2.00 4.36 -12.22
N ALA A 96 -2.90 3.95 -11.33
CA ALA A 96 -3.00 2.58 -10.84
C ALA A 96 -3.18 1.57 -11.99
N ASN A 97 -4.08 1.87 -12.93
CA ASN A 97 -4.34 1.03 -14.08
C ASN A 97 -3.14 0.92 -15.03
N LEU A 98 -2.35 1.99 -15.19
CA LEU A 98 -1.11 1.96 -15.97
C LEU A 98 -0.01 1.17 -15.24
N ALA A 99 0.06 1.29 -13.92
CA ALA A 99 1.08 0.66 -13.08
C ALA A 99 1.04 -0.87 -13.15
N ILE A 100 -0.11 -1.51 -13.37
CA ILE A 100 -0.18 -2.99 -13.47
C ILE A 100 0.36 -3.57 -14.78
N HIS A 101 0.75 -2.73 -15.75
CA HIS A 101 1.29 -3.21 -17.02
C HIS A 101 2.81 -3.46 -16.92
N PRO A 102 3.32 -4.65 -17.30
CA PRO A 102 4.72 -5.04 -17.06
C PRO A 102 5.75 -4.18 -17.80
N GLY A 103 5.37 -3.55 -18.92
CA GLY A 103 6.24 -2.61 -19.65
C GLY A 103 6.15 -1.16 -19.19
N ILE A 104 5.11 -0.77 -18.45
CA ILE A 104 4.85 0.63 -18.05
C ILE A 104 5.12 0.81 -16.56
N GLY A 105 4.68 -0.13 -15.74
CA GLY A 105 4.84 -0.14 -14.28
C GLY A 105 6.28 0.10 -13.81
N PRO A 106 7.29 -0.63 -14.32
CA PRO A 106 8.69 -0.37 -13.95
C PRO A 106 9.16 1.04 -14.28
N ALA A 107 8.72 1.60 -15.42
CA ALA A 107 9.06 2.96 -15.82
C ALA A 107 8.39 4.01 -14.92
N LEU A 108 7.16 3.75 -14.48
CA LEU A 108 6.47 4.60 -13.49
C LEU A 108 7.11 4.51 -12.10
N ALA A 109 7.52 3.31 -11.67
CA ALA A 109 8.20 3.10 -10.39
C ALA A 109 9.57 3.80 -10.33
N ALA A 110 10.25 3.94 -11.48
CA ALA A 110 11.48 4.71 -11.61
C ALA A 110 11.25 6.24 -11.83
N ASN A 111 10.01 6.69 -11.95
CA ASN A 111 9.70 8.09 -12.21
C ASN A 111 9.46 8.85 -10.90
N ARG A 112 10.45 9.68 -10.52
CA ARG A 112 10.41 10.49 -9.28
C ARG A 112 9.20 11.41 -9.18
N HIS A 113 8.67 11.91 -10.30
CA HIS A 113 7.50 12.78 -10.27
C HIS A 113 6.20 12.01 -10.01
N VAL A 114 6.08 10.78 -10.52
CA VAL A 114 4.94 9.89 -10.23
C VAL A 114 4.95 9.54 -8.75
N VAL A 115 6.06 8.96 -8.27
CA VAL A 115 6.17 8.52 -6.87
C VAL A 115 6.04 9.71 -5.91
N GLY A 116 6.73 10.82 -6.20
CA GLY A 116 6.66 12.01 -5.36
C GLY A 116 5.24 12.60 -5.23
N LEU A 117 4.40 12.53 -6.27
CA LEU A 117 3.00 12.96 -6.17
C LEU A 117 2.17 12.01 -5.31
N LEU A 118 2.37 10.69 -5.44
CA LEU A 118 1.65 9.70 -4.63
C LEU A 118 1.98 9.84 -3.13
N LEU A 119 3.26 10.02 -2.81
CA LEU A 119 3.69 10.20 -1.42
C LEU A 119 3.22 11.53 -0.85
N ALA A 120 3.34 12.61 -1.62
CA ALA A 120 2.79 13.90 -1.24
C ALA A 120 1.28 13.82 -0.99
N THR A 121 0.55 12.96 -1.71
CA THR A 121 -0.88 12.70 -1.48
C THR A 121 -1.14 11.99 -0.15
N LEU A 122 -0.39 10.91 0.16
CA LEU A 122 -0.52 10.21 1.44
C LEU A 122 -0.07 11.06 2.65
N GLU A 123 0.82 12.03 2.44
CA GLU A 123 1.29 12.93 3.50
C GLU A 123 0.21 13.92 3.96
N TYR A 124 -0.53 14.52 3.02
CA TYR A 124 -1.45 15.63 3.33
C TYR A 124 -2.90 15.21 3.56
N LYS A 125 -3.36 14.11 2.96
CA LYS A 125 -4.76 13.69 3.01
C LYS A 125 -4.92 12.49 3.95
N SER A 126 -5.76 12.63 4.98
CA SER A 126 -6.10 11.51 5.86
C SER A 126 -7.13 10.60 5.20
N ILE A 127 -7.14 9.32 5.62
CA ILE A 127 -8.20 8.39 5.21
C ILE A 127 -9.58 8.85 5.71
N ASP A 128 -9.65 9.52 6.86
CA ASP A 128 -10.90 10.06 7.41
C ASP A 128 -11.47 11.21 6.56
N ASP A 129 -10.61 11.92 5.81
CA ASP A 129 -11.01 13.05 4.96
C ASP A 129 -11.47 12.56 3.58
N CYS A 130 -10.71 11.65 2.96
CA CYS A 130 -11.02 11.13 1.62
C CYS A 130 -10.53 9.68 1.44
N GLU A 131 -11.36 8.73 1.88
CA GLU A 131 -11.06 7.30 1.81
C GLU A 131 -10.67 6.84 0.39
N GLU A 132 -11.46 7.22 -0.61
CA GLU A 132 -11.25 6.77 -1.99
C GLU A 132 -9.91 7.25 -2.57
N LEU A 133 -9.48 8.49 -2.25
CA LEU A 133 -8.21 9.02 -2.73
C LEU A 133 -7.03 8.31 -2.06
N VAL A 134 -7.09 8.12 -0.74
CA VAL A 134 -6.01 7.48 0.02
C VAL A 134 -5.86 6.00 -0.35
N ILE A 135 -6.98 5.27 -0.46
CA ILE A 135 -6.99 3.86 -0.85
C ILE A 135 -6.45 3.70 -2.28
N ASN A 136 -6.92 4.50 -3.25
CA ASN A 136 -6.42 4.43 -4.62
C ASN A 136 -4.93 4.80 -4.73
N THR A 137 -4.46 5.74 -3.91
CA THR A 137 -3.04 6.14 -3.86
C THR A 137 -2.20 4.99 -3.33
N THR A 138 -2.64 4.34 -2.25
CA THR A 138 -1.98 3.18 -1.65
C THR A 138 -1.97 1.99 -2.60
N ALA A 139 -3.09 1.71 -3.28
CA ALA A 139 -3.18 0.68 -4.31
C ALA A 139 -2.24 0.96 -5.51
N THR A 140 -2.04 2.23 -5.87
CA THR A 140 -1.05 2.61 -6.88
C THR A 140 0.36 2.31 -6.41
N ILE A 141 0.71 2.66 -5.17
CA ILE A 141 2.01 2.36 -4.56
C ILE A 141 2.25 0.84 -4.49
N ASN A 142 1.23 0.06 -4.12
CA ASN A 142 1.27 -1.41 -4.11
C ASN A 142 1.61 -1.97 -5.51
N ASN A 143 0.92 -1.49 -6.55
CA ASN A 143 1.21 -1.90 -7.93
C ASN A 143 2.63 -1.53 -8.35
N LEU A 144 3.17 -0.39 -7.91
CA LEU A 144 4.53 0.04 -8.23
C LEU A 144 5.60 -0.69 -7.40
N SER A 145 5.32 -1.02 -6.14
CA SER A 145 6.24 -1.69 -5.22
C SER A 145 6.49 -3.16 -5.59
N TYR A 146 5.59 -3.74 -6.38
CA TYR A 146 5.79 -5.05 -7.01
C TYR A 146 7.05 -5.09 -7.89
N TYR A 147 7.40 -3.98 -8.56
CA TYR A 147 8.53 -3.95 -9.49
C TYR A 147 9.86 -3.62 -8.80
N ARG A 148 10.77 -4.60 -8.81
CA ARG A 148 12.11 -4.53 -8.21
C ARG A 148 13.17 -4.17 -9.23
N VAL A 149 13.05 -2.98 -9.82
CA VAL A 149 14.05 -2.46 -10.77
C VAL A 149 15.10 -1.60 -10.08
N LYS A 150 16.34 -1.62 -10.58
CA LYS A 150 17.51 -0.96 -9.95
C LYS A 150 17.34 0.55 -9.69
N ASN A 151 16.47 1.23 -10.44
CA ASN A 151 16.25 2.68 -10.33
C ASN A 151 14.86 3.01 -9.76
N SER A 152 14.24 2.07 -9.04
CA SER A 152 12.91 2.26 -8.48
C SER A 152 12.94 3.27 -7.33
N ILE A 153 12.23 4.38 -7.48
CA ILE A 153 12.10 5.39 -6.43
C ILE A 153 11.34 4.83 -5.23
N ILE A 154 10.46 3.85 -5.45
CA ILE A 154 9.77 3.12 -4.38
C ILE A 154 10.77 2.37 -3.50
N GLN A 155 11.79 1.73 -4.10
CA GLN A 155 12.82 1.02 -3.35
C GLN A 155 13.72 2.00 -2.59
N ASP A 156 14.10 3.12 -3.21
CA ASP A 156 14.88 4.17 -2.55
C ASP A 156 14.16 4.80 -1.35
N GLN A 157 12.82 4.85 -1.37
CA GLN A 157 11.99 5.47 -0.33
C GLN A 157 11.18 4.48 0.50
N LYS A 158 11.52 3.18 0.45
CA LYS A 158 10.78 2.08 1.10
C LYS A 158 10.46 2.35 2.59
N LEU A 159 11.41 2.87 3.36
CA LEU A 159 11.23 3.17 4.78
C LEU A 159 10.29 4.36 5.01
N TYR A 160 10.36 5.38 4.15
CA TYR A 160 9.47 6.51 4.23
C TYR A 160 8.02 6.13 3.88
N ILE A 161 7.87 5.28 2.86
CA ILE A 161 6.58 4.68 2.51
C ILE A 161 6.03 3.87 3.70
N ALA A 162 6.86 3.03 4.31
CA ALA A 162 6.47 2.25 5.48
C ALA A 162 5.98 3.15 6.63
N GLU A 163 6.68 4.25 6.92
CA GLU A 163 6.28 5.23 7.93
C GLU A 163 4.90 5.85 7.66
N LEU A 164 4.62 6.26 6.41
CA LEU A 164 3.32 6.80 6.03
C LEU A 164 2.19 5.78 6.21
N LEU A 165 2.45 4.51 5.91
CA LEU A 165 1.44 3.45 5.95
C LEU A 165 1.11 2.97 7.36
N ILE A 166 1.94 3.24 8.37
CA ILE A 166 1.61 2.93 9.77
C ILE A 166 0.28 3.57 10.17
N LYS A 167 0.03 4.82 9.77
CA LYS A 167 -1.23 5.52 10.06
C LYS A 167 -2.44 4.80 9.46
N LEU A 168 -2.26 4.17 8.31
CA LEU A 168 -3.32 3.44 7.61
C LEU A 168 -3.60 2.09 8.28
N LEU A 169 -2.55 1.41 8.76
CA LEU A 169 -2.67 0.15 9.50
C LEU A 169 -3.41 0.29 10.83
N VAL A 170 -3.29 1.44 11.50
CA VAL A 170 -3.98 1.71 12.78
C VAL A 170 -5.33 2.44 12.59
N SER A 171 -5.77 2.63 11.35
CA SER A 171 -7.05 3.26 11.06
C SER A 171 -8.22 2.30 11.31
N LYS A 172 -9.46 2.81 11.31
CA LYS A 172 -10.67 1.97 11.37
C LYS A 172 -11.16 1.51 10.00
N ASN A 173 -10.50 1.93 8.92
CA ASN A 173 -10.93 1.65 7.56
C ASN A 173 -10.26 0.37 7.04
N MET A 174 -11.06 -0.69 6.97
CA MET A 174 -10.61 -2.03 6.57
C MET A 174 -9.97 -2.09 5.18
N ASP A 175 -10.50 -1.33 4.23
CA ASP A 175 -9.98 -1.29 2.86
C ASP A 175 -8.61 -0.60 2.81
N GLY A 176 -8.44 0.47 3.60
CA GLY A 176 -7.16 1.15 3.80
C GLY A 176 -6.12 0.24 4.45
N ILE A 177 -6.50 -0.47 5.52
CA ILE A 177 -5.64 -1.46 6.18
C ILE A 177 -5.21 -2.51 5.15
N LEU A 178 -6.14 -3.09 4.40
CA LEU A 178 -5.85 -4.12 3.40
C LEU A 178 -4.88 -3.63 2.32
N GLU A 179 -5.02 -2.40 1.83
CA GLU A 179 -4.08 -1.86 0.84
C GLU A 179 -2.69 -1.59 1.45
N ALA A 180 -2.59 -1.04 2.66
CA ALA A 180 -1.31 -0.90 3.36
C ALA A 180 -0.61 -2.24 3.53
N VAL A 181 -1.36 -3.26 3.97
CA VAL A 181 -0.90 -4.63 4.15
C VAL A 181 -0.29 -5.17 2.85
N ARG A 182 -0.94 -4.93 1.70
CA ARG A 182 -0.42 -5.39 0.41
C ARG A 182 0.90 -4.69 0.04
N VAL A 183 1.04 -3.39 0.32
CA VAL A 183 2.31 -2.68 0.10
C VAL A 183 3.42 -3.28 0.98
N PHE A 184 3.16 -3.48 2.27
CA PHE A 184 4.13 -4.12 3.17
C PHE A 184 4.51 -5.53 2.72
N GLY A 185 3.55 -6.31 2.22
CA GLY A 185 3.81 -7.63 1.63
C GLY A 185 4.82 -7.60 0.48
N ASN A 186 4.85 -6.53 -0.33
CA ASN A 186 5.82 -6.36 -1.41
C ASN A 186 7.18 -5.83 -0.91
N LEU A 187 7.16 -4.88 0.04
CA LEU A 187 8.37 -4.23 0.57
C LEU A 187 9.16 -5.12 1.54
N SER A 188 8.48 -6.02 2.24
CA SER A 188 9.04 -6.87 3.31
C SER A 188 10.04 -7.94 2.88
N GLN A 189 10.32 -8.10 1.58
CA GLN A 189 11.47 -8.91 1.20
C GLN A 189 12.80 -8.13 1.36
N ASP A 190 12.74 -6.86 1.79
CA ASP A 190 13.89 -6.05 2.18
C ASP A 190 14.08 -6.10 3.71
N HIS A 191 15.29 -6.42 4.16
CA HIS A 191 15.62 -6.58 5.57
C HIS A 191 15.31 -5.33 6.41
N ASP A 192 15.58 -4.13 5.89
CA ASP A 192 15.35 -2.88 6.62
C ASP A 192 13.84 -2.68 6.92
N ILE A 193 12.98 -3.20 6.04
CA ILE A 193 11.52 -3.13 6.22
C ILE A 193 11.05 -4.15 7.27
N CYS A 194 11.61 -5.35 7.27
CA CYS A 194 11.35 -6.33 8.33
C CYS A 194 11.74 -5.77 9.70
N ASP A 195 12.94 -5.21 9.81
CA ASP A 195 13.42 -4.61 11.05
C ASP A 195 12.54 -3.43 11.49
N PHE A 196 12.13 -2.57 10.54
CA PHE A 196 11.20 -1.49 10.80
C PHE A 196 9.86 -1.98 11.38
N ILE A 197 9.28 -3.03 10.79
CA ILE A 197 8.02 -3.62 11.26
C ILE A 197 8.19 -4.18 12.67
N VAL A 198 9.26 -4.95 12.91
CA VAL A 198 9.53 -5.56 14.23
C VAL A 198 9.75 -4.48 15.30
N GLN A 199 10.55 -3.45 15.02
CA GLN A 199 10.83 -2.36 15.97
C GLN A 199 9.60 -1.51 16.29
N LYS A 200 8.65 -1.41 15.36
CA LYS A 200 7.39 -0.70 15.59
C LYS A 200 6.35 -1.56 16.31
N ASN A 201 6.59 -2.87 16.48
CA ASN A 201 5.60 -3.80 17.00
C ASN A 201 5.76 -4.12 18.49
N ASP A 202 4.89 -3.53 19.30
CA ASP A 202 4.42 -4.07 20.60
C ASP A 202 3.02 -4.73 20.43
N PHE A 203 2.67 -5.17 19.21
CA PHE A 203 1.29 -5.57 18.86
C PHE A 203 1.05 -7.07 19.03
N GLY A 204 0.42 -7.41 20.16
CA GLY A 204 -0.14 -8.74 20.44
C GLY A 204 -1.61 -8.91 19.99
N PRO A 205 -2.41 -9.80 20.63
CA PRO A 205 -3.73 -10.32 20.21
C PRO A 205 -4.90 -9.31 20.14
N THR A 206 -4.62 -8.03 19.91
CA THR A 206 -5.60 -6.95 19.77
C THR A 206 -5.98 -6.65 18.32
N ASP A 207 -5.22 -7.13 17.33
CA ASP A 207 -5.51 -6.95 15.89
C ASP A 207 -5.06 -8.14 15.04
N TRP A 208 -6.01 -8.99 14.63
CA TRP A 208 -5.74 -10.19 13.84
C TRP A 208 -5.31 -9.92 12.41
N GLN A 209 -5.70 -8.78 11.84
CA GLN A 209 -5.31 -8.43 10.48
C GLN A 209 -3.87 -7.96 10.43
N LEU A 210 -3.45 -7.18 11.42
CA LEU A 210 -2.06 -6.79 11.58
C LEU A 210 -1.17 -8.01 11.89
N ALA A 211 -1.61 -8.90 12.79
CA ALA A 211 -0.91 -10.16 13.03
C ALA A 211 -0.81 -11.02 11.75
N CYS A 212 -1.85 -11.03 10.91
CA CYS A 212 -1.84 -11.71 9.62
C CYS A 212 -0.80 -11.09 8.69
N LEU A 213 -0.71 -9.76 8.64
CA LEU A 213 0.30 -9.06 7.86
C LEU A 213 1.71 -9.43 8.32
N VAL A 214 1.99 -9.44 9.62
CA VAL A 214 3.30 -9.83 10.15
C VAL A 214 3.62 -11.26 9.71
N CYS A 215 2.66 -12.18 9.76
CA CYS A 215 2.86 -13.54 9.27
C CYS A 215 3.11 -13.60 7.75
N LYS A 216 2.35 -12.85 6.94
CA LYS A 216 2.55 -12.77 5.47
C LYS A 216 3.93 -12.20 5.13
N THR A 217 4.34 -11.19 5.89
CA THR A 217 5.63 -10.50 5.77
C THR A 217 6.78 -11.47 6.05
N LEU A 218 6.76 -12.13 7.22
CA LEU A 218 7.77 -13.11 7.60
C LEU A 218 7.76 -14.34 6.68
N TRP A 219 6.60 -14.72 6.14
CA TRP A 219 6.48 -15.74 5.11
C TRP A 219 7.17 -15.32 3.81
N ASN A 220 6.90 -14.13 3.30
CA ASN A 220 7.54 -13.69 2.05
C ASN A 220 9.04 -13.50 2.23
N PHE A 221 9.47 -12.92 3.35
CA PHE A 221 10.87 -12.78 3.70
C PHE A 221 11.60 -14.14 3.72
N SER A 222 10.92 -15.17 4.23
CA SER A 222 11.47 -16.52 4.30
C SER A 222 11.22 -17.40 3.06
N GLU A 223 10.85 -16.83 1.91
CA GLU A 223 10.44 -17.62 0.73
C GLU A 223 11.49 -18.66 0.28
N ASN A 224 12.78 -18.31 0.40
CA ASN A 224 13.89 -19.14 -0.08
C ASN A 224 14.81 -19.65 1.05
N ILE A 225 14.29 -19.77 2.28
CA ILE A 225 15.16 -20.15 3.41
C ILE A 225 15.58 -21.61 3.33
N THR A 226 16.84 -21.86 3.68
CA THR A 226 17.37 -23.21 3.90
C THR A 226 17.37 -23.57 5.38
N ASN A 227 17.57 -22.59 6.25
CA ASN A 227 17.61 -22.72 7.70
C ASN A 227 16.94 -21.51 8.36
N ALA A 228 16.00 -21.76 9.27
CA ALA A 228 15.25 -20.70 9.94
C ALA A 228 16.10 -19.86 10.89
N SER A 229 16.96 -20.50 11.69
CA SER A 229 17.89 -19.84 12.61
C SER A 229 18.84 -18.87 11.90
N SER A 230 19.32 -19.23 10.71
CA SER A 230 20.20 -18.37 9.90
C SER A 230 19.44 -17.19 9.29
N CYS A 231 18.13 -17.34 9.04
CA CYS A 231 17.29 -16.32 8.44
C CYS A 231 16.80 -15.28 9.47
N PHE A 232 16.38 -15.75 10.65
CA PHE A 232 15.74 -14.91 11.66
C PHE A 232 16.60 -14.65 12.89
N GLY A 233 17.63 -15.48 13.14
CA GLY A 233 18.36 -15.52 14.41
C GLY A 233 17.88 -16.68 15.29
N ASP A 234 18.78 -17.29 16.07
CA ASP A 234 18.46 -18.47 16.90
C ASP A 234 17.42 -18.17 17.98
N GLU A 235 17.59 -17.08 18.72
CA GLU A 235 16.67 -16.66 19.78
C GLU A 235 15.32 -16.21 19.21
N ASP A 236 15.36 -15.44 18.11
CA ASP A 236 14.17 -14.93 17.44
C ASP A 236 13.36 -16.04 16.75
N THR A 237 14.02 -17.06 16.19
CA THR A 237 13.33 -18.23 15.60
C THR A 237 12.55 -18.99 16.66
N ASN A 238 13.15 -19.24 17.82
CA ASN A 238 12.48 -19.91 18.94
C ASN A 238 11.32 -19.07 19.49
N THR A 239 11.53 -17.76 19.63
CA THR A 239 10.50 -16.82 20.06
C THR A 239 9.33 -16.81 19.07
N LEU A 240 9.61 -16.74 17.77
CA LEU A 240 8.61 -16.75 16.71
C LEU A 240 7.80 -18.06 16.70
N LEU A 241 8.45 -19.21 16.95
CA LEU A 241 7.76 -20.50 17.10
C LEU A 241 6.78 -20.49 18.28
N VAL A 242 7.21 -20.02 19.46
CA VAL A 242 6.35 -19.95 20.65
C VAL A 242 5.17 -19.01 20.43
N VAL A 243 5.43 -17.82 19.87
CA VAL A 243 4.39 -16.81 19.58
C VAL A 243 3.38 -17.34 18.56
N LEU A 244 3.83 -17.93 17.45
CA LEU A 244 2.93 -18.50 16.43
C LEU A 244 2.07 -19.63 17.00
N LEU A 245 2.64 -20.52 17.81
CA LEU A 245 1.89 -21.58 18.48
C LEU A 245 0.84 -21.00 19.44
N SER A 246 1.19 -19.98 20.22
CA SER A 246 0.25 -19.31 21.12
C SER A 246 -0.88 -18.60 20.37
N PHE A 247 -0.58 -17.97 19.23
CA PHE A 247 -1.57 -17.20 18.48
C PHE A 247 -2.44 -18.09 17.58
N LEU A 248 -1.99 -19.31 17.26
CA LEU A 248 -2.78 -20.33 16.54
C LEU A 248 -3.67 -21.16 17.48
N ASP A 249 -3.51 -21.04 18.78
CA ASP A 249 -4.40 -21.62 19.78
C ASP A 249 -5.67 -20.77 19.92
N GLU A 250 -6.84 -21.38 19.69
CA GLU A 250 -8.12 -20.65 19.68
C GLU A 250 -8.49 -20.08 21.06
N GLU A 251 -8.18 -20.80 22.14
CA GLU A 251 -8.50 -20.37 23.49
C GLU A 251 -7.62 -19.18 23.87
N LEU A 252 -6.31 -19.26 23.61
CA LEU A 252 -5.38 -18.17 23.91
C LEU A 252 -5.56 -16.95 23.00
N ALA A 253 -5.95 -17.17 21.74
CA ALA A 253 -6.18 -16.09 20.78
C ALA A 253 -7.47 -15.31 21.08
N LEU A 254 -8.54 -15.98 21.50
CA LEU A 254 -9.87 -15.36 21.62
C LEU A 254 -10.29 -15.05 23.07
N ASP A 255 -9.40 -15.21 24.04
CA ASP A 255 -9.63 -14.88 25.45
C ASP A 255 -9.35 -13.38 25.70
N GLY A 256 -10.42 -12.58 25.84
CA GLY A 256 -10.26 -11.16 26.15
C GLY A 256 -11.47 -10.24 25.95
N SER A 257 -12.46 -10.63 25.14
CA SER A 257 -13.65 -9.79 24.90
C SER A 257 -14.89 -10.30 25.64
N PHE A 258 -15.48 -9.43 26.48
CA PHE A 258 -16.81 -9.64 27.08
C PHE A 258 -17.96 -9.29 26.11
N ASP A 259 -17.67 -8.56 25.02
CA ASP A 259 -18.63 -8.24 23.98
C ASP A 259 -18.66 -9.36 22.92
N GLN A 260 -19.84 -9.93 22.71
CA GLN A 260 -20.07 -11.05 21.82
C GLN A 260 -19.94 -10.68 20.34
N ASP A 261 -20.33 -9.47 19.94
CA ASP A 261 -20.23 -9.02 18.55
C ASP A 261 -18.77 -8.78 18.17
N LEU A 262 -18.02 -8.15 19.07
CA LEU A 262 -16.58 -8.00 18.94
C LEU A 262 -15.88 -9.36 18.91
N LYS A 263 -16.27 -10.31 19.78
CA LYS A 263 -15.69 -11.66 19.78
C LYS A 263 -15.95 -12.41 18.48
N ASN A 264 -17.15 -12.29 17.91
CA ASN A 264 -17.49 -12.90 16.62
C ASN A 264 -16.69 -12.28 15.47
N TYR A 265 -16.52 -10.96 15.47
CA TYR A 265 -15.68 -10.24 14.50
C TYR A 265 -14.20 -10.70 14.58
N HIS A 266 -13.61 -10.72 15.78
CA HIS A 266 -12.24 -11.18 15.97
C HIS A 266 -12.05 -12.64 15.57
N LYS A 267 -13.01 -13.51 15.93
CA LYS A 267 -12.99 -14.92 15.53
C LYS A 267 -13.00 -15.06 14.01
N LEU A 268 -13.85 -14.31 13.31
CA LEU A 268 -13.92 -14.36 11.85
C LEU A 268 -12.58 -13.99 11.20
N HIS A 269 -11.95 -12.88 11.60
CA HIS A 269 -10.66 -12.46 11.04
C HIS A 269 -9.51 -13.39 11.44
N TRP A 270 -9.52 -13.92 12.67
CA TRP A 270 -8.56 -14.92 13.09
C TRP A 270 -8.63 -16.19 12.23
N GLU A 271 -9.83 -16.74 12.00
CA GLU A 271 -10.03 -17.96 11.22
C GLU A 271 -9.75 -17.77 9.73
N THR A 272 -10.19 -16.66 9.15
CA THR A 272 -10.18 -16.46 7.69
C THR A 272 -8.90 -15.80 7.17
N GLU A 273 -8.25 -14.96 7.96
CA GLU A 273 -7.07 -14.21 7.54
C GLU A 273 -5.80 -14.67 8.24
N PHE A 274 -5.76 -14.61 9.57
CA PHE A 274 -4.54 -14.88 10.34
C PHE A 274 -4.13 -16.36 10.27
N LYS A 275 -5.01 -17.25 10.72
CA LYS A 275 -4.73 -18.67 10.94
C LYS A 275 -4.16 -19.38 9.70
N PRO A 276 -4.68 -19.20 8.48
CA PRO A 276 -4.13 -19.88 7.30
C PRO A 276 -2.68 -19.48 7.02
N VAL A 277 -2.33 -18.21 7.22
CA VAL A 277 -0.98 -17.70 6.94
C VAL A 277 -0.02 -18.04 8.06
N ALA A 278 -0.45 -17.82 9.31
CA ALA A 278 0.35 -18.17 10.47
C ALA A 278 0.70 -19.66 10.48
N GLN A 279 -0.24 -20.54 10.09
CA GLN A 279 0.01 -21.97 9.96
C GLN A 279 1.03 -22.29 8.86
N GLN A 280 0.94 -21.62 7.71
CA GLN A 280 1.94 -21.78 6.65
C GLN A 280 3.32 -21.40 7.18
N LEU A 281 3.45 -20.19 7.75
CA LEU A 281 4.70 -19.69 8.33
C LEU A 281 5.27 -20.63 9.38
N LEU A 282 4.44 -21.07 10.32
CA LEU A 282 4.84 -22.04 11.34
C LEU A 282 5.40 -23.31 10.71
N ASN A 283 4.71 -23.89 9.72
CA ASN A 283 5.14 -25.12 9.07
C ASN A 283 6.50 -24.97 8.38
N ARG A 284 6.78 -23.83 7.73
CA ARG A 284 8.08 -23.58 7.09
C ARG A 284 9.17 -23.37 8.12
N ILE A 285 8.92 -22.58 9.16
CA ILE A 285 9.92 -22.38 10.21
C ILE A 285 10.27 -23.75 10.78
N GLN A 286 9.29 -24.56 11.16
CA GLN A 286 9.50 -25.91 11.67
C GLN A 286 10.26 -26.83 10.70
N SER A 287 9.90 -26.84 9.40
CA SER A 287 10.59 -27.69 8.42
C SER A 287 12.05 -27.30 8.18
N HIS A 288 12.40 -26.04 8.44
CA HIS A 288 13.75 -25.49 8.29
C HIS A 288 14.45 -25.20 9.63
N HIS A 289 13.84 -25.59 10.76
CA HIS A 289 14.41 -25.39 12.10
C HIS A 289 15.24 -26.59 12.55
N THR A 290 14.97 -27.81 12.05
CA THR A 290 15.77 -28.99 12.35
C THR A 290 17.05 -29.07 11.51
N PHE A 291 18.19 -29.21 12.21
CA PHE A 291 19.43 -29.75 11.64
C PHE A 291 19.19 -31.20 11.22
N LEU A 292 18.81 -31.44 9.96
CA LEU A 292 19.06 -32.74 9.35
C LEU A 292 20.52 -32.74 8.89
N GLU A 293 21.43 -33.16 9.77
CA GLU A 293 22.75 -33.59 9.33
C GLU A 293 22.58 -34.74 8.33
N PRO A 294 23.20 -34.67 7.14
CA PRO A 294 23.25 -35.81 6.23
C PRO A 294 23.88 -37.00 6.96
N LEU A 295 23.20 -38.15 6.98
CA LEU A 295 23.80 -39.37 7.51
C LEU A 295 25.13 -39.62 6.78
N PRO A 296 26.23 -39.89 7.49
CA PRO A 296 27.49 -40.21 6.84
C PRO A 296 27.29 -41.43 5.94
N ILE A 297 27.64 -41.28 4.66
CA ILE A 297 27.58 -42.34 3.67
C ILE A 297 28.43 -43.51 4.21
N PRO A 298 27.87 -44.72 4.38
CA PRO A 298 28.66 -45.86 4.82
C PRO A 298 29.79 -46.09 3.82
N SER A 299 31.02 -46.11 4.34
CA SER A 299 32.19 -46.49 3.56
C SER A 299 32.07 -47.98 3.24
N PHE A 300 31.71 -48.31 2.00
CA PHE A 300 31.88 -49.65 1.44
C PHE A 300 33.12 -49.66 0.52
#